data_AF-A0A1Q9S226-F1
#
_entry.id   AF-A0A1Q9S226-F1
#
_cell.length_a   1.000
_cell.length_b   1.000
_cell.length_c   1.000
_cell.angle_alpha   90.00
_cell.angle_beta   90.00
_cell.angle_gamma   90.00
#
_symmetry.space_group_name_H-M   'P 1'
#
loop_
_entity.id
_entity.type
_entity.pdbx_description
1 polymer ?
#
loop_
_entity_poly.entity_id
_entity_poly.type
_entity_poly.pdbx_seq_one_letter_code
_entity_poly.pdbx_strand_id
1 'polypeptide(L)'
;MWCAGSPATMVEQIDRIIEVSRLDGVRIGVIPARRPVTVFPLHGFDLYDERAVIVGTLATTAIITDPADVRLHVDLLASLTEAAEFDGAARETLAGLRAAYLADG
;
A
#
# COMPACT_ATOMS: atom_id res chain seq x y z
N MET A 1 -5.77 -17.60 3.52
CA MET A 1 -5.48 -16.42 2.68
C MET A 1 -6.67 -16.21 1.77
N TRP A 2 -7.17 -14.99 1.63
CA TRP A 2 -8.31 -14.70 0.74
C TRP A 2 -7.82 -14.78 -0.71
N CYS A 3 -8.25 -15.79 -1.47
CA CYS A 3 -7.92 -15.93 -2.90
C CYS A 3 -8.87 -15.09 -3.75
N ALA A 4 -8.71 -13.77 -3.72
CA ALA A 4 -9.55 -12.85 -4.48
C ALA A 4 -9.14 -12.88 -5.96
N GLY A 5 -9.63 -13.87 -6.70
CA GLY A 5 -9.31 -14.08 -8.12
C GLY A 5 -8.37 -15.26 -8.37
N SER A 6 -7.97 -15.43 -9.63
CA SER A 6 -7.03 -16.47 -10.06
C SER A 6 -5.58 -15.97 -10.00
N PRO A 7 -4.56 -16.86 -10.06
CA PRO A 7 -3.17 -16.44 -10.20
C PRO A 7 -2.95 -15.52 -11.42
N ALA A 8 -3.63 -15.79 -12.54
CA ALA A 8 -3.58 -14.94 -13.73
C ALA A 8 -4.12 -13.51 -13.46
N THR A 9 -5.22 -13.39 -12.70
CA THR A 9 -5.74 -12.08 -12.29
C THR A 9 -4.73 -11.31 -11.43
N MET A 10 -4.03 -11.99 -10.52
CA MET A 10 -3.01 -11.34 -9.69
C MET A 10 -1.83 -10.83 -10.53
N VAL A 11 -1.43 -11.56 -11.56
CA VAL A 11 -0.39 -11.13 -12.50
C VAL A 11 -0.79 -9.82 -13.19
N GLU A 12 -2.02 -9.76 -13.72
CA GLU A 12 -2.55 -8.54 -14.36
C GLU A 12 -2.63 -7.36 -13.39
N GLN A 13 -3.06 -7.60 -12.14
CA GLN A 13 -3.09 -6.56 -11.11
C GLN A 13 -1.70 -6.02 -10.77
N ILE A 14 -0.70 -6.91 -10.62
CA ILE A 14 0.68 -6.50 -10.33
C ILE A 14 1.28 -5.73 -11.51
N ASP A 15 1.04 -6.17 -12.74
CA ASP A 15 1.47 -5.45 -13.95
C ASP A 15 0.92 -4.02 -13.96
N ARG A 16 -0.38 -3.85 -13.64
CA ARG A 16 -0.99 -2.53 -13.54
C ARG A 16 -0.34 -1.67 -12.45
N ILE A 17 -0.03 -2.22 -11.29
CA ILE A 17 0.66 -1.48 -10.20
C ILE A 17 2.05 -1.02 -10.67
N ILE A 18 2.81 -1.88 -11.35
CA ILE A 18 4.13 -1.55 -11.88
C ILE A 18 4.03 -0.41 -12.91
N GLU A 19 3.03 -0.43 -13.80
CA GLU A 19 2.78 0.66 -14.75
C GLU A 19 2.46 1.98 -14.05
N VAL A 20 1.53 1.97 -13.08
CA VAL A 20 1.16 3.17 -12.30
C VAL A 20 2.37 3.75 -11.57
N SER A 21 3.28 2.92 -11.07
CA SER A 21 4.50 3.37 -10.37
C SER A 21 5.45 4.23 -11.23
N ARG A 22 5.20 4.33 -12.55
CA ARG A 22 6.00 5.12 -13.51
C ARG A 22 5.36 6.45 -13.89
N LEU A 23 4.15 6.74 -13.39
CA LEU A 23 3.47 8.00 -13.68
C LEU A 23 4.07 9.13 -12.84
N ASP A 24 4.19 10.31 -13.44
CA ASP A 24 4.58 11.52 -12.73
C ASP A 24 3.56 11.83 -11.63
N GLY A 25 4.06 12.21 -10.44
CA GLY A 25 3.22 12.48 -9.27
C GLY A 25 2.72 11.24 -8.54
N VAL A 26 3.11 10.04 -8.95
CA VAL A 26 2.79 8.79 -8.23
C VAL A 26 4.05 8.20 -7.63
N ARG A 27 3.98 7.85 -6.34
CA ARG A 27 5.02 7.12 -5.63
C ARG A 27 4.41 5.90 -4.95
N ILE A 28 4.92 4.72 -5.29
CA ILE A 28 4.45 3.45 -4.72
C ILE A 28 5.53 2.89 -3.80
N GLY A 29 5.15 2.62 -2.56
CA GLY A 29 5.96 1.92 -1.57
C GLY A 29 5.48 0.49 -1.37
N VAL A 30 6.40 -0.46 -1.24
CA VAL A 30 6.11 -1.87 -0.96
C VAL A 30 6.86 -2.27 0.30
N ILE A 31 6.15 -2.84 1.28
CA ILE A 31 6.77 -3.45 2.46
C ILE A 31 6.94 -4.95 2.18
N PRO A 32 8.17 -5.47 2.04
CA PRO A 32 8.38 -6.89 1.82
C PRO A 32 7.86 -7.73 3.00
N ALA A 33 7.31 -8.92 2.72
CA ALA A 33 6.65 -9.77 3.72
C ALA A 33 7.51 -10.13 4.94
N ARG A 34 8.84 -10.08 4.84
CA ARG A 34 9.78 -10.40 5.93
C ARG A 34 10.46 -9.16 6.52
N ARG A 35 10.05 -7.95 6.14
CA ARG A 35 10.56 -6.71 6.73
C ARG A 35 10.00 -6.58 8.16
N PRO A 36 10.85 -6.42 9.19
CA PRO A 36 10.36 -6.07 10.52
C PRO A 36 9.68 -4.71 10.47
N VAL A 37 8.44 -4.64 10.95
CA VAL A 37 7.67 -3.39 11.08
C VAL A 37 7.28 -3.22 12.54
N THR A 38 7.46 -2.01 13.07
CA THR A 38 7.15 -1.67 14.48
C THR A 38 5.75 -1.11 14.66
N VAL A 39 5.06 -0.81 13.55
CA VAL A 39 3.69 -0.32 13.49
C VAL A 39 2.80 -1.30 12.75
N PHE A 40 1.52 -1.35 13.11
CA PHE A 40 0.54 -2.20 12.45
C PHE A 40 -0.73 -1.39 12.15
N PRO A 41 -0.96 -0.98 10.89
CA PRO A 41 -2.17 -0.26 10.51
C PRO A 41 -3.37 -1.20 10.63
N LEU A 42 -4.41 -0.78 11.36
CA LEU A 42 -5.62 -1.57 11.56
C LEU A 42 -6.51 -1.64 10.32
N HIS A 43 -6.38 -0.64 9.44
CA HIS A 43 -7.15 -0.46 8.20
C HIS A 43 -6.37 0.42 7.23
N GLY A 44 -6.77 0.40 5.95
CA GLY A 44 -6.32 1.38 4.98
C GLY A 44 -6.95 2.75 5.24
N PHE A 45 -6.22 3.81 4.92
CA PHE A 45 -6.67 5.20 5.05
C PHE A 45 -6.08 6.05 3.94
N ASP A 46 -6.78 7.13 3.59
CA ASP A 46 -6.27 8.17 2.69
C ASP A 46 -5.93 9.41 3.51
N LEU A 47 -4.72 9.93 3.32
CA LEU A 47 -4.25 11.16 3.98
C LEU A 47 -4.15 12.27 2.93
N TYR A 48 -4.89 13.36 3.15
CA TYR A 48 -4.91 14.55 2.31
C TYR A 48 -4.17 15.67 3.02
N ASP A 49 -2.94 15.91 2.57
CA ASP A 49 -1.96 16.75 3.27
C ASP A 49 -1.87 16.34 4.75
N GLU A 50 -1.51 17.27 5.63
CA GLU A 50 -1.59 17.07 7.08
C GLU A 50 -2.88 17.67 7.65
N ARG A 51 -4.00 17.51 6.92
CA ARG A 51 -5.25 18.23 7.21
C ARG A 51 -6.49 17.35 7.30
N ALA A 52 -6.54 16.25 6.56
CA ALA A 52 -7.68 15.35 6.62
C ALA A 52 -7.27 13.90 6.39
N VAL A 53 -7.92 13.00 7.12
CA VAL A 53 -7.84 11.55 6.92
C VAL A 53 -9.21 11.01 6.58
N ILE A 54 -9.27 10.14 5.58
CA ILE A 54 -10.48 9.41 5.20
C ILE A 54 -10.27 7.93 5.49
N VAL A 55 -11.18 7.36 6.29
CA VAL A 55 -11.21 5.92 6.58
C VAL A 55 -12.52 5.33 6.08
N GLY A 56 -12.42 4.46 5.07
CA GLY A 56 -13.55 3.69 4.57
C GLY A 56 -13.79 2.43 5.40
N THR A 57 -15.03 2.20 5.80
CA THR A 57 -15.51 0.91 6.32
C THR A 57 -16.52 0.31 5.35
N LEU A 58 -16.95 -0.93 5.58
CA LEU A 58 -17.95 -1.58 4.72
C LEU A 58 -19.25 -0.76 4.60
N ALA A 59 -19.68 -0.09 5.68
CA ALA A 59 -20.99 0.56 5.74
C ALA A 59 -20.91 2.09 5.61
N THR A 60 -19.79 2.70 5.99
CA THR A 60 -19.67 4.16 6.10
C THR A 60 -18.22 4.62 5.94
N THR A 61 -18.05 5.92 5.78
CA THR A 61 -16.75 6.59 5.70
C THR A 61 -16.63 7.60 6.83
N ALA A 62 -15.52 7.53 7.58
CA ALA A 62 -15.16 8.54 8.57
C ALA A 62 -14.26 9.61 7.91
N ILE A 63 -14.54 10.88 8.19
CA ILE A 63 -13.70 12.02 7.80
C ILE A 63 -13.15 12.62 9.08
N ILE A 64 -11.83 12.60 9.23
CA ILE A 64 -11.11 13.06 10.42
C ILE A 64 -10.35 14.32 10.04
N THR A 65 -10.64 15.43 10.72
CA THR A 65 -10.00 16.74 10.49
C THR A 65 -9.44 17.36 11.76
N ASP A 66 -9.62 16.72 12.92
CA ASP A 66 -8.98 17.19 14.16
C ASP A 66 -7.45 17.05 14.01
N PRO A 67 -6.67 18.14 14.22
CA PRO A 67 -5.23 18.10 13.99
C PRO A 67 -4.47 17.06 14.83
N ALA A 68 -4.95 16.75 16.05
CA ALA A 68 -4.30 15.75 16.89
C ALA A 68 -4.51 14.34 16.32
N ASP A 69 -5.72 14.04 15.84
CA ASP A 69 -6.05 12.73 15.25
C ASP A 69 -5.43 12.57 13.85
N VAL A 70 -5.34 13.64 13.07
CA VAL A 70 -4.64 13.64 11.77
C VAL A 70 -3.16 13.33 11.98
N ARG A 71 -2.52 13.93 12.98
CA ARG A 71 -1.10 13.69 13.28
C ARG A 71 -0.79 12.23 13.58
N LEU A 72 -1.69 11.50 14.24
CA LEU A 72 -1.51 10.05 14.47
C LEU A 72 -1.34 9.27 13.16
N HIS A 73 -2.07 9.65 12.10
CA HIS A 73 -1.99 9.00 10.79
C HIS A 73 -0.76 9.45 10.00
N VAL A 74 -0.35 10.72 10.16
CA VAL A 74 0.91 11.23 9.60
C VAL A 74 2.09 10.42 10.16
N ASP A 75 2.16 10.27 11.48
CA ASP A 75 3.24 9.53 12.16
C ASP A 75 3.23 8.03 11.78
N LEU A 76 2.04 7.44 11.65
CA LEU A 76 1.87 6.07 11.18
C LEU A 76 2.36 5.91 9.73
N LEU A 77 1.98 6.82 8.83
CA LEU A 77 2.40 6.77 7.44
C LEU A 77 3.92 6.97 7.30
N ALA A 78 4.52 7.85 8.11
CA ALA A 78 5.96 8.03 8.16
C ALA A 78 6.67 6.72 8.56
N SER A 79 6.19 6.06 9.61
CA SER A 79 6.74 4.77 10.07
C SER A 79 6.61 3.66 9.02
N LEU A 80 5.48 3.60 8.30
CA LEU A 80 5.29 2.66 7.19
C LEU A 80 6.20 2.97 6.01
N THR A 81 6.42 4.26 5.72
CA THR A 81 7.31 4.74 4.67
C THR A 81 8.76 4.34 4.94
N GLU A 82 9.22 4.43 6.20
CA GLU A 82 10.57 3.97 6.58
C GLU A 82 10.79 2.47 6.34
N ALA A 83 9.75 1.66 6.51
CA ALA A 83 9.81 0.22 6.27
C ALA A 83 9.69 -0.17 4.78
N ALA A 84 9.20 0.74 3.93
CA ALA A 84 8.89 0.45 2.55
C ALA A 84 10.09 0.61 1.60
N GLU A 85 10.11 -0.21 0.56
CA GLU A 85 10.93 -0.04 -0.63
C GLU A 85 10.18 0.83 -1.65
N PHE A 86 10.89 1.70 -2.35
CA PHE A 86 10.34 2.59 -3.36
C PHE A 86 11.03 2.39 -4.72
N ASP A 87 10.44 2.98 -5.75
CA ASP A 87 11.03 3.11 -7.08
C ASP A 87 11.47 1.76 -7.67
N GLY A 88 12.75 1.62 -8.03
CA GLY A 88 13.30 0.39 -8.60
C GLY A 88 13.14 -0.81 -7.68
N ALA A 89 13.46 -0.66 -6.39
CA ALA A 89 13.37 -1.74 -5.41
C ALA A 89 11.93 -2.22 -5.23
N ALA A 90 10.96 -1.29 -5.17
CA ALA A 90 9.54 -1.66 -5.13
C ALA A 90 9.13 -2.49 -6.36
N ARG A 91 9.57 -2.05 -7.56
CA ARG A 91 9.27 -2.76 -8.81
C ARG A 91 9.93 -4.13 -8.89
N GLU A 92 11.13 -4.29 -8.35
CA GLU A 92 11.80 -5.59 -8.24
C GLU A 92 11.04 -6.54 -7.32
N THR A 93 10.62 -6.05 -6.14
CA THR A 93 9.80 -6.84 -5.20
C THR A 93 8.46 -7.25 -5.83
N LEU A 94 7.79 -6.35 -6.54
CA LEU A 94 6.56 -6.65 -7.29
C LEU A 94 6.79 -7.65 -8.42
N ALA A 95 7.88 -7.51 -9.19
CA ALA A 95 8.22 -8.43 -10.26
C ALA A 95 8.51 -9.85 -9.73
N GLY A 96 9.15 -9.97 -8.56
CA GLY A 96 9.34 -11.24 -7.87
C GLY A 96 8.02 -11.88 -7.46
N LEU A 97 7.11 -11.10 -6.88
CA LEU A 97 5.76 -11.58 -6.52
C LEU A 97 4.97 -12.04 -7.74
N ARG A 98 5.04 -11.28 -8.85
CA ARG A 98 4.42 -11.63 -10.12
C ARG A 98 4.93 -12.97 -10.65
N ALA A 99 6.25 -13.20 -10.61
CA ALA A 99 6.85 -14.46 -11.06
C ALA A 99 6.39 -15.65 -10.20
N ALA A 100 6.18 -15.46 -8.91
CA ALA A 100 5.62 -16.49 -8.04
C ALA A 100 4.20 -16.89 -8.46
N TYR A 101 3.32 -15.92 -8.74
CA TYR A 101 1.96 -16.22 -9.21
C TYR A 101 1.92 -16.92 -10.58
N LEU A 102 2.89 -16.66 -11.46
CA LEU A 102 3.02 -17.39 -12.73
C LEU A 102 3.46 -18.84 -12.55
N ALA A 103 4.17 -19.16 -11.48
CA ALA A 103 4.59 -20.54 -11.17
C ALA A 103 3.48 -21.35 -10.50
N ASP A 104 2.52 -20.68 -9.86
CA ASP A 104 1.40 -21.28 -9.13
C ASP A 104 0.15 -21.54 -10.01
N GLY A 105 0.11 -21.03 -11.25
CA GLY A 105 -0.99 -21.18 -12.20
C GLY A 105 -0.70 -22.17 -13.30
#